data_AF-A0A6P2RX38-F1
#
_entry.id   AF-A0A6P2RX38-F1
#
_cell.length_a   1.000
_cell.length_b   1.000
_cell.length_c   1.000
_cell.angle_alpha   90.00
_cell.angle_beta   90.00
_cell.angle_gamma   90.00
#
_symmetry.space_group_name_H-M   'P 1'
#
loop_
_entity.id
_entity.type
_entity.pdbx_description
1 polymer ?
#
loop_
_entity_poly.entity_id
_entity_poly.type
_entity_poly.pdbx_seq_one_letter_code
_entity_poly.pdbx_strand_id
1 'polypeptide(L)'
;MIDEAGCAVRGPARTPFRLTRLAAAFSLAVASAALHAAPDQTTVAAESAPGGLSQATGVVPADTSAVNVATPTPSSAWNQLTPWTQFHGYLRAGVGASDGHSQACFQLPGAPSKYRLGNECQIYSELEIDQTLYKFSNGMQLSAVGMASLVNDLDRTPTFDGNHGRIRLPQSYVQLTNFPGLDDMRIWFGRIYYRRNDVHMNDFYYWNPSGLGAGVENVPIGGGLKLSYALFREDYIDQPNYATRHDLQLSGVHPNPGGELQFGLSYIPARAPVLNAGGMLQDAHSGWSFTVQHVQTNLLV
;
A
#
# COMPACT_ATOMS: atom_id res chain seq x y z
N MET A 1 -12.98 -6.10 -15.03
CA MET A 1 -13.20 -7.27 -14.16
C MET A 1 -11.86 -7.75 -13.63
N ILE A 2 -11.52 -7.32 -12.43
CA ILE A 2 -10.77 -8.11 -11.46
C ILE A 2 -11.65 -7.99 -10.22
N ASP A 3 -12.40 -9.05 -9.96
CA ASP A 3 -13.06 -9.23 -8.68
C ASP A 3 -11.95 -9.68 -7.72
N GLU A 4 -11.73 -8.98 -6.61
CA GLU A 4 -10.76 -9.42 -5.59
C GLU A 4 -11.20 -10.72 -4.87
N ALA A 5 -12.31 -11.34 -5.27
CA ALA A 5 -12.75 -12.65 -4.82
C ALA A 5 -12.75 -13.72 -5.92
N GLY A 6 -11.73 -13.74 -6.80
CA GLY A 6 -11.56 -14.77 -7.81
C GLY A 6 -11.73 -16.20 -7.28
N CYS A 7 -12.89 -16.81 -7.53
CA CYS A 7 -13.14 -18.20 -7.21
C CYS A 7 -13.96 -18.89 -8.31
N ALA A 8 -13.39 -19.95 -8.87
CA ALA A 8 -14.11 -20.96 -9.65
C ALA A 8 -14.62 -22.05 -8.71
N VAL A 9 -15.91 -22.36 -8.80
CA VAL A 9 -16.60 -23.40 -8.02
C VAL A 9 -16.00 -24.78 -8.33
N ARG A 10 -15.51 -25.50 -7.31
CA ARG A 10 -15.21 -26.95 -7.38
C ARG A 10 -16.04 -27.73 -6.36
N GLY A 11 -16.69 -28.79 -6.85
CA GLY A 11 -17.49 -29.77 -6.08
C GLY A 11 -16.66 -30.74 -5.22
N PRO A 12 -17.30 -31.71 -4.55
CA PRO A 12 -17.02 -31.97 -3.14
C PRO A 12 -15.97 -33.06 -2.81
N ALA A 13 -15.26 -32.76 -1.71
CA ALA A 13 -14.85 -33.58 -0.56
C ALA A 13 -13.83 -34.74 -0.70
N ARG A 14 -12.75 -34.62 0.10
CA ARG A 14 -12.25 -35.70 0.97
C ARG A 14 -11.77 -35.16 2.33
N THR A 15 -12.38 -35.70 3.40
CA THR A 15 -12.07 -35.78 4.86
C THR A 15 -10.98 -34.90 5.52
N PRO A 16 -11.26 -34.30 6.71
CA PRO A 16 -10.30 -33.48 7.43
C PRO A 16 -9.44 -34.26 8.44
N PHE A 17 -8.17 -33.85 8.57
CA PHE A 17 -7.28 -34.20 9.67
C PHE A 17 -7.62 -33.31 10.88
N ARG A 18 -7.81 -33.89 12.07
CA ARG A 18 -8.01 -33.16 13.33
C ARG A 18 -6.66 -32.79 13.94
N LEU A 19 -6.37 -31.50 14.14
CA LEU A 19 -5.37 -31.06 15.10
C LEU A 19 -6.05 -30.39 16.30
N THR A 20 -5.64 -30.83 17.48
CA THR A 20 -6.16 -30.49 18.79
C THR A 20 -5.77 -29.06 19.19
N ARG A 21 -6.70 -28.35 19.83
CA ARG A 21 -6.57 -26.96 20.30
C ARG A 21 -5.51 -26.83 21.41
N LEU A 22 -4.62 -25.84 21.29
CA LEU A 22 -3.98 -25.20 22.45
C LEU A 22 -4.38 -23.73 22.43
N ALA A 23 -5.21 -23.32 23.39
CA ALA A 23 -5.59 -21.93 23.59
C ALA A 23 -4.58 -21.28 24.56
N ALA A 24 -3.88 -20.25 24.09
CA ALA A 24 -3.14 -19.33 24.96
C ALA A 24 -3.89 -18.01 24.98
N ALA A 25 -4.52 -17.70 26.11
CA ALA A 25 -5.14 -16.41 26.37
C ALA A 25 -4.06 -15.42 26.83
N PHE A 26 -3.81 -14.38 26.03
CA PHE A 26 -3.06 -13.21 26.47
C PHE A 26 -4.07 -12.10 26.79
N SER A 27 -4.28 -11.82 28.07
CA SER A 27 -5.01 -10.65 28.54
C SER A 27 -4.00 -9.53 28.80
N LEU A 28 -4.05 -8.47 27.99
CA LEU A 28 -3.31 -7.23 28.27
C LEU A 28 -4.28 -6.21 28.88
N ALA A 29 -4.22 -6.01 30.18
CA ALA A 29 -4.91 -4.92 30.87
C ALA A 29 -3.96 -3.71 30.92
N VAL A 30 -4.34 -2.59 30.31
CA VAL A 30 -3.64 -1.32 30.49
C VAL A 30 -4.46 -0.46 31.45
N ALA A 31 -3.95 -0.31 32.68
CA ALA A 31 -4.45 0.66 33.64
C ALA A 31 -3.91 2.06 33.27
N SER A 32 -4.80 3.02 33.06
CA SER A 32 -4.43 4.44 32.93
C SER A 32 -4.48 5.11 34.29
N ALA A 33 -3.34 5.61 34.76
CA ALA A 33 -3.28 6.66 35.78
C ALA A 33 -1.94 7.40 35.70
N ALA A 34 -1.97 8.64 35.20
CA ALA A 34 -1.20 9.75 35.76
C ALA A 34 -1.62 11.07 35.08
N LEU A 35 -2.39 11.87 35.82
CA LEU A 35 -2.30 13.33 35.80
C LEU A 35 -0.82 13.74 35.97
N HIS A 36 -0.35 14.78 35.27
CA HIS A 36 0.22 16.01 35.87
C HIS A 36 0.70 17.01 34.79
N ALA A 37 0.29 18.26 35.01
CA ALA A 37 0.74 19.57 34.55
C ALA A 37 1.82 19.73 33.45
N ALA A 38 1.48 20.58 32.47
CA ALA A 38 2.40 21.18 31.50
C ALA A 38 3.44 22.12 32.16
N PRO A 39 4.57 22.33 31.48
CA PRO A 39 5.17 23.65 31.42
C PRO A 39 5.21 24.18 29.99
N ASP A 40 4.82 25.44 29.89
CA ASP A 40 5.09 26.37 28.81
C ASP A 40 6.61 26.61 28.72
N GLN A 41 7.22 26.49 27.53
CA GLN A 41 8.34 27.33 27.06
C GLN A 41 8.66 27.09 25.58
N THR A 42 8.58 28.19 24.86
CA THR A 42 9.08 28.49 23.52
C THR A 42 10.57 28.19 23.32
N THR A 43 10.94 27.39 22.31
CA THR A 43 12.19 27.56 21.53
C THR A 43 12.06 26.91 20.16
N VAL A 44 12.52 27.64 19.14
CA VAL A 44 12.54 27.28 17.72
C VAL A 44 13.78 26.43 17.45
N ALA A 45 13.60 25.25 16.86
CA ALA A 45 14.66 24.54 16.12
C ALA A 45 14.02 23.83 14.92
N ALA A 46 14.42 24.26 13.73
CA ALA A 46 14.05 23.61 12.48
C ALA A 46 14.78 22.26 12.39
N GLU A 47 14.05 21.18 12.60
CA GLU A 47 14.55 19.82 12.45
C GLU A 47 14.02 19.27 11.12
N SER A 48 14.93 19.10 10.16
CA SER A 48 14.66 18.43 8.89
C SER A 48 14.28 16.97 9.17
N ALA A 49 13.00 16.64 9.02
CA ALA A 49 12.49 15.29 9.26
C ALA A 49 13.16 14.28 8.32
N PRO A 50 13.64 13.12 8.82
CA PRO A 50 14.23 12.08 7.99
C PRO A 50 13.18 11.49 7.05
N GLY A 51 13.46 11.55 5.74
CA GLY A 51 12.70 10.92 4.67
C GLY A 51 12.59 9.42 4.88
N GLY A 52 11.37 8.98 5.18
CA GLY A 52 11.00 7.61 5.48
C GLY A 52 9.50 7.60 5.75
N LEU A 53 8.72 7.95 4.73
CA LEU A 53 7.27 7.80 4.76
C LEU A 53 6.92 6.76 3.72
N SER A 54 6.58 5.56 4.20
CA SER A 54 5.75 4.62 3.46
C SER A 54 4.37 5.26 3.27
N GLN A 55 4.27 6.14 2.29
CA GLN A 55 2.97 6.63 1.83
C GLN A 55 2.40 5.54 0.93
N ALA A 56 1.59 4.65 1.53
CA ALA A 56 0.72 3.72 0.81
C ALA A 56 -0.34 4.44 -0.06
N THR A 57 -0.34 5.78 -0.07
CA THR A 57 -0.99 6.71 -0.98
C THR A 57 0.07 7.40 -1.84
N GLY A 58 0.23 6.97 -3.08
CA GLY A 58 1.23 7.46 -4.02
C GLY A 58 0.86 8.79 -4.67
N VAL A 59 0.47 9.79 -3.89
CA VAL A 59 0.87 11.14 -4.28
C VAL A 59 2.38 11.11 -4.14
N VAL A 60 3.12 11.06 -5.25
CA VAL A 60 4.47 11.63 -5.26
C VAL A 60 4.26 12.99 -4.62
N PRO A 61 4.78 13.27 -3.41
CA PRO A 61 4.59 14.58 -2.82
C PRO A 61 5.06 15.54 -3.89
N ALA A 62 4.13 16.36 -4.39
CA ALA A 62 4.51 17.42 -5.30
C ALA A 62 5.68 18.13 -4.61
N ASP A 63 6.77 18.40 -5.33
CA ASP A 63 7.90 19.16 -4.80
C ASP A 63 7.42 20.60 -4.54
N THR A 64 6.69 20.74 -3.43
CA THR A 64 5.89 21.89 -3.08
C THR A 64 6.19 22.17 -1.63
N SER A 65 6.79 23.34 -1.43
CA SER A 65 7.17 23.85 -0.12
C SER A 65 5.95 23.79 0.81
N ALA A 66 6.14 23.13 1.94
CA ALA A 66 5.25 22.97 3.10
C ALA A 66 3.83 23.56 2.97
N VAL A 67 2.90 22.78 2.46
CA VAL A 67 1.47 22.97 2.74
C VAL A 67 1.10 22.01 3.86
N ASN A 68 0.64 22.56 4.99
CA ASN A 68 0.19 21.80 6.17
C ASN A 68 -1.04 20.97 5.83
N VAL A 69 -0.84 19.76 5.29
CA VAL A 69 -1.83 18.70 5.32
C VAL A 69 -1.71 18.04 6.68
N ALA A 70 -2.73 18.18 7.53
CA ALA A 70 -2.81 17.45 8.78
C ALA A 70 -3.11 15.97 8.46
N THR A 71 -2.07 15.20 8.15
CA THR A 71 -2.09 13.75 8.30
C THR A 71 -2.33 13.45 9.79
N PRO A 72 -3.29 12.57 10.14
CA PRO A 72 -3.38 12.10 11.52
C PRO A 72 -2.13 11.30 11.83
N THR A 73 -1.13 11.96 12.42
CA THR A 73 0.07 11.32 12.94
C THR A 73 -0.40 10.37 14.05
N PRO A 74 -0.11 9.05 13.98
CA PRO A 74 -0.23 8.18 15.15
C PRO A 74 0.47 8.87 16.31
N SER A 75 -0.14 8.85 17.50
CA SER A 75 0.35 9.60 18.65
C SER A 75 1.87 9.45 18.82
N SER A 76 2.56 10.58 18.84
CA SER A 76 4.02 10.71 18.91
C SER A 76 4.67 9.97 20.08
N ALA A 77 3.88 9.53 21.06
CA ALA A 77 4.32 8.80 22.24
C ALA A 77 4.93 7.42 21.92
N TRP A 78 4.42 6.69 20.91
CA TRP A 78 4.96 5.36 20.58
C TRP A 78 6.26 5.42 19.77
N ASN A 79 6.36 6.38 18.85
CA ASN A 79 7.56 6.58 18.03
C ASN A 79 8.77 7.06 18.84
N GLN A 80 8.56 7.63 20.04
CA GLN A 80 9.63 8.02 20.96
C GLN A 80 10.32 6.82 21.63
N LEU A 81 9.65 5.68 21.77
CA LEU A 81 10.20 4.49 22.43
C LEU A 81 11.03 3.60 21.48
N THR A 82 10.80 3.73 20.17
CA THR A 82 11.52 2.98 19.13
C THR A 82 11.83 3.91 17.94
N PRO A 83 12.87 4.74 18.00
CA PRO A 83 13.21 5.68 16.91
C PRO A 83 13.62 4.97 15.59
N TRP A 84 13.76 3.65 15.63
CA TRP A 84 14.12 2.77 14.52
C TRP A 84 12.93 1.99 13.96
N THR A 85 11.75 2.13 14.56
CA THR A 85 10.55 1.39 14.21
C THR A 85 9.41 2.38 14.03
N GLN A 86 8.79 2.36 12.86
CA GLN A 86 7.60 3.14 12.56
C GLN A 86 6.42 2.20 12.34
N PHE A 87 5.25 2.62 12.84
CA PHE A 87 4.00 1.92 12.63
C PHE A 87 3.10 2.75 11.74
N HIS A 88 2.63 2.12 10.65
CA HIS A 88 1.69 2.71 9.69
C HIS A 88 0.49 1.79 9.53
N GLY A 89 -0.59 2.29 8.93
CA GLY A 89 -1.73 1.44 8.68
C GLY A 89 -2.98 2.17 8.22
N TYR A 90 -4.00 1.37 7.96
CA TYR A 90 -5.34 1.80 7.63
C TYR A 90 -6.35 0.91 8.36
N LEU A 91 -7.44 1.48 8.86
CA LEU A 91 -8.51 0.71 9.48
C LEU A 91 -9.84 1.30 9.07
N ARG A 92 -10.75 0.41 8.66
CA ARG A 92 -12.16 0.68 8.52
C ARG A 92 -12.94 -0.44 9.18
N ALA A 93 -13.82 -0.05 10.10
CA ALA A 93 -14.80 -0.91 10.71
C ALA A 93 -16.10 -0.13 10.87
N GLY A 94 -17.22 -0.82 10.83
CA GLY A 94 -18.53 -0.20 10.96
C GLY A 94 -19.59 -1.22 11.32
N VAL A 95 -20.81 -0.72 11.49
CA VAL A 95 -22.04 -1.52 11.62
C VAL A 95 -23.12 -0.82 10.80
N GLY A 96 -24.04 -1.58 10.22
CA GLY A 96 -25.12 -1.03 9.41
C GLY A 96 -26.24 -2.04 9.20
N ALA A 97 -27.40 -1.54 8.78
CA ALA A 97 -28.59 -2.35 8.52
C ALA A 97 -29.31 -1.87 7.26
N SER A 98 -30.03 -2.77 6.61
CA SER A 98 -30.91 -2.49 5.46
C SER A 98 -32.19 -3.29 5.61
N ASP A 99 -33.35 -2.61 5.67
CA ASP A 99 -34.68 -3.24 5.78
C ASP A 99 -34.81 -4.33 6.86
N GLY A 100 -34.15 -4.13 8.02
CA GLY A 100 -34.14 -5.10 9.12
C GLY A 100 -33.13 -6.24 8.99
N HIS A 101 -32.30 -6.23 7.96
CA HIS A 101 -31.18 -7.15 7.72
C HIS A 101 -29.82 -6.46 7.90
N SER A 102 -28.73 -7.21 7.71
CA SER A 102 -27.37 -6.64 7.66
C SER A 102 -27.26 -5.59 6.55
N GLN A 103 -26.28 -4.68 6.69
CA GLN A 103 -26.02 -3.61 5.73
C GLN A 103 -25.90 -4.15 4.31
N ALA A 104 -26.61 -3.51 3.38
CA ALA A 104 -26.45 -3.77 1.95
C ALA A 104 -25.46 -2.75 1.34
N CYS A 105 -24.67 -3.21 0.38
CA CYS A 105 -23.77 -2.36 -0.40
C CYS A 105 -24.19 -2.34 -1.87
N PHE A 106 -24.11 -1.17 -2.48
CA PHE A 106 -24.61 -0.91 -3.83
C PHE A 106 -23.46 -0.59 -4.79
N GLN A 107 -23.42 -1.32 -5.90
CA GLN A 107 -22.51 -1.10 -7.02
C GLN A 107 -23.23 -1.40 -8.33
N LEU A 108 -23.02 -0.56 -9.34
CA LEU A 108 -23.63 -0.78 -10.64
C LEU A 108 -23.04 -2.02 -11.32
N PRO A 109 -23.85 -2.87 -11.98
CA PRO A 109 -23.34 -4.00 -12.75
C PRO A 109 -22.29 -3.54 -13.77
N GLY A 110 -21.10 -4.14 -13.72
CA GLY A 110 -19.98 -3.84 -14.63
C GLY A 110 -19.14 -2.62 -14.25
N ALA A 111 -19.55 -1.80 -13.26
CA ALA A 111 -18.72 -0.70 -12.79
C ALA A 111 -17.50 -1.23 -12.02
N PRO A 112 -16.31 -0.65 -12.22
CA PRO A 112 -15.09 -1.09 -11.54
C PRO A 112 -15.00 -0.65 -10.08
N SER A 113 -15.89 0.26 -9.64
CA SER A 113 -15.91 0.81 -8.30
C SER A 113 -17.30 1.28 -7.88
N LYS A 114 -17.45 1.70 -6.63
CA LYS A 114 -18.67 2.24 -6.03
C LYS A 114 -18.32 3.44 -5.15
N TYR A 115 -19.22 4.42 -5.02
CA TYR A 115 -19.04 5.48 -4.02
C TYR A 115 -19.10 4.87 -2.62
N ARG A 116 -18.07 5.11 -1.81
CA ARG A 116 -17.81 4.29 -0.62
C ARG A 116 -18.51 4.77 0.65
N LEU A 117 -18.84 6.06 0.76
CA LEU A 117 -19.36 6.64 2.00
C LEU A 117 -20.68 5.96 2.40
N GLY A 118 -20.70 5.29 3.56
CA GLY A 118 -21.86 4.52 4.03
C GLY A 118 -22.15 3.25 3.21
N ASN A 119 -21.24 2.84 2.34
CA ASN A 119 -21.44 1.81 1.33
C ASN A 119 -20.28 0.78 1.32
N GLU A 120 -19.73 0.48 2.50
CA GLU A 120 -18.69 -0.53 2.73
C GLU A 120 -19.20 -1.55 3.76
N CYS A 121 -19.21 -2.83 3.40
CA CYS A 121 -19.88 -3.93 4.11
C CYS A 121 -18.88 -4.96 4.63
N GLN A 122 -17.67 -4.50 4.94
CA GLN A 122 -16.57 -5.30 5.43
C GLN A 122 -15.74 -4.49 6.42
N ILE A 123 -15.19 -5.18 7.41
CA ILE A 123 -14.09 -4.70 8.23
C ILE A 123 -12.81 -4.91 7.44
N TYR A 124 -12.02 -3.86 7.28
CA TYR A 124 -10.74 -3.89 6.59
C TYR A 124 -9.67 -3.24 7.46
N SER A 125 -8.53 -3.89 7.64
CA SER A 125 -7.37 -3.29 8.28
C SER A 125 -6.08 -3.65 7.58
N GLU A 126 -5.13 -2.72 7.64
CA GLU A 126 -3.73 -2.89 7.26
C GLU A 126 -2.88 -2.37 8.41
N LEU A 127 -1.94 -3.19 8.87
CA LEU A 127 -0.94 -2.83 9.86
C LEU A 127 0.43 -3.03 9.23
N GLU A 128 1.22 -1.98 9.19
CA GLU A 128 2.57 -1.97 8.62
C GLU A 128 3.60 -1.57 9.68
N ILE A 129 4.76 -2.23 9.61
CA ILE A 129 5.95 -1.95 10.41
C ILE A 129 7.09 -1.66 9.44
N ASP A 130 7.70 -0.48 9.56
CA ASP A 130 8.99 -0.14 8.94
C ASP A 130 10.06 -0.16 10.04
N GLN A 131 11.03 -1.05 9.89
CA GLN A 131 12.14 -1.22 10.81
C GLN A 131 13.45 -0.84 10.13
N THR A 132 14.13 0.20 10.61
CA THR A 132 15.53 0.44 10.29
C THR A 132 16.39 -0.66 10.91
N LEU A 133 17.06 -1.42 10.06
CA LEU A 133 17.96 -2.51 10.43
C LEU A 133 19.38 -2.03 10.64
N TYR A 134 19.83 -1.08 9.81
CA TYR A 134 21.19 -0.58 9.85
C TYR A 134 21.30 0.84 9.31
N LYS A 135 22.07 1.70 9.99
CA LYS A 135 22.51 3.01 9.49
C LYS A 135 23.99 2.94 9.16
N PHE A 136 24.33 3.24 7.92
CA PHE A 136 25.71 3.30 7.45
C PHE A 136 26.37 4.61 7.89
N SER A 137 27.70 4.62 7.98
CA SER A 137 28.47 5.80 8.37
C SER A 137 28.34 6.98 7.41
N ASN A 138 27.99 6.70 6.15
CA ASN A 138 27.73 7.71 5.14
C ASN A 138 26.28 8.25 5.18
N GLY A 139 25.43 7.81 6.11
CA GLY A 139 24.05 8.28 6.27
C GLY A 139 23.00 7.41 5.58
N MET A 140 23.39 6.44 4.74
CA MET A 140 22.44 5.51 4.13
C MET A 140 21.73 4.67 5.20
N GLN A 141 20.51 4.23 4.90
CA GLN A 141 19.69 3.43 5.81
C GLN A 141 19.17 2.17 5.12
N LEU A 142 19.41 1.01 5.72
CA LEU A 142 18.77 -0.26 5.35
C LEU A 142 17.57 -0.48 6.26
N SER A 143 16.38 -0.61 5.67
CA SER A 143 15.13 -0.93 6.37
C SER A 143 14.49 -2.20 5.84
N ALA A 144 13.71 -2.87 6.69
CA ALA A 144 12.75 -3.90 6.31
C ALA A 144 11.34 -3.44 6.64
N VAL A 145 10.41 -3.70 5.72
CA VAL A 145 9.00 -3.29 5.83
C VAL A 145 8.12 -4.52 5.69
N GLY A 146 7.14 -4.64 6.58
CA GLY A 146 6.14 -5.71 6.55
C GLY A 146 4.75 -5.17 6.83
N MET A 147 3.76 -5.58 6.04
CA MET A 147 2.36 -5.24 6.23
C MET A 147 1.50 -6.48 6.31
N ALA A 148 0.69 -6.60 7.37
CA ALA A 148 -0.38 -7.57 7.48
C ALA A 148 -1.73 -6.88 7.22
N SER A 149 -2.58 -7.48 6.38
CA SER A 149 -3.95 -6.99 6.17
C SER A 149 -4.98 -8.00 6.63
N LEU A 150 -6.09 -7.54 7.19
CA LEU A 150 -7.26 -8.34 7.53
C LEU A 150 -8.48 -7.80 6.78
N VAL A 151 -9.25 -8.70 6.19
CA VAL A 151 -10.59 -8.41 5.69
C VAL A 151 -11.57 -9.39 6.32
N ASN A 152 -12.74 -8.92 6.72
CA ASN A 152 -13.82 -9.74 7.23
C ASN A 152 -15.19 -9.12 6.89
N ASP A 153 -16.17 -9.95 6.53
CA ASP A 153 -17.54 -9.49 6.30
C ASP A 153 -18.14 -8.87 7.59
N LEU A 154 -18.90 -7.79 7.45
CA LEU A 154 -19.39 -6.99 8.58
C LEU A 154 -20.31 -7.76 9.54
N ASP A 155 -21.04 -8.76 9.04
CA ASP A 155 -22.05 -9.52 9.77
C ASP A 155 -21.60 -10.95 10.15
N ARG A 156 -20.29 -11.21 10.09
CA ARG A 156 -19.71 -12.52 10.37
C ARG A 156 -18.68 -12.48 11.49
N THR A 157 -18.63 -13.57 12.26
CA THR A 157 -17.52 -13.82 13.18
C THR A 157 -16.22 -13.82 12.38
N PRO A 158 -15.14 -13.17 12.86
CA PRO A 158 -13.83 -13.26 12.24
C PRO A 158 -13.41 -14.70 11.99
N THR A 159 -13.34 -15.10 10.72
CA THR A 159 -12.78 -16.39 10.30
C THR A 159 -11.50 -16.16 9.49
N PHE A 160 -10.57 -17.11 9.57
CA PHE A 160 -9.35 -17.11 8.76
C PHE A 160 -9.35 -18.29 7.78
N ASP A 161 -10.53 -18.62 7.28
CA ASP A 161 -10.77 -19.77 6.40
C ASP A 161 -10.92 -19.37 4.93
N GLY A 162 -10.82 -18.08 4.60
CA GLY A 162 -10.89 -17.53 3.25
C GLY A 162 -12.30 -17.33 2.70
N ASN A 163 -13.35 -17.82 3.38
CA ASN A 163 -14.73 -17.69 2.90
C ASN A 163 -15.34 -16.33 3.26
N HIS A 164 -15.13 -15.89 4.51
CA HIS A 164 -15.70 -14.65 5.06
C HIS A 164 -14.66 -13.77 5.75
N GLY A 165 -13.41 -14.24 5.77
CA GLY A 165 -12.31 -13.48 6.29
C GLY A 165 -10.96 -14.04 5.82
N ARG A 166 -10.02 -13.12 5.65
CA ARG A 166 -8.70 -13.41 5.11
C ARG A 166 -7.64 -12.54 5.76
N ILE A 167 -6.50 -13.14 6.06
CA ILE A 167 -5.25 -12.43 6.36
C ILE A 167 -4.36 -12.50 5.12
N ARG A 168 -3.71 -11.38 4.80
CA ARG A 168 -2.69 -11.30 3.74
C ARG A 168 -1.43 -10.65 4.29
N LEU A 169 -0.32 -10.84 3.57
CA LEU A 169 0.93 -10.10 3.76
C LEU A 169 1.18 -9.25 2.50
N PRO A 170 0.48 -8.13 2.30
CA PRO A 170 0.55 -7.40 1.02
C PRO A 170 1.89 -6.72 0.78
N GLN A 171 2.63 -6.39 1.84
CA GLN A 171 3.97 -5.83 1.72
C GLN A 171 4.96 -6.64 2.58
N SER A 172 6.10 -6.95 1.97
CA SER A 172 7.23 -7.63 2.58
C SER A 172 8.46 -7.35 1.73
N TYR A 173 9.20 -6.30 2.06
CA TYR A 173 10.32 -5.83 1.27
C TYR A 173 11.43 -5.23 2.13
N VAL A 174 12.61 -5.11 1.52
CA VAL A 174 13.74 -4.36 2.09
C VAL A 174 14.03 -3.16 1.20
N GLN A 175 14.51 -2.09 1.81
CA GLN A 175 14.87 -0.86 1.09
C GLN A 175 16.17 -0.26 1.59
N LEU A 176 16.86 0.43 0.69
CA LEU A 176 18.02 1.26 0.95
C LEU A 176 17.66 2.69 0.57
N THR A 177 17.81 3.62 1.50
CA THR A 177 17.44 5.04 1.35
C THR A 177 18.56 5.95 1.85
N ASN A 178 18.37 7.28 1.74
CA ASN A 178 19.29 8.30 2.24
C ASN A 178 20.68 8.22 1.58
N PHE A 179 20.71 8.10 0.26
CA PHE A 179 21.97 8.12 -0.49
C PHE A 179 22.58 9.53 -0.43
N PRO A 180 23.88 9.68 -0.12
CA PRO A 180 24.51 10.99 0.00
C PRO A 180 24.38 11.82 -1.28
N GLY A 181 23.75 13.01 -1.16
CA GLY A 181 23.50 13.90 -2.29
C GLY A 181 22.39 13.43 -3.24
N LEU A 182 21.68 12.36 -2.87
CA LEU A 182 20.59 11.72 -3.61
C LEU A 182 19.50 11.29 -2.63
N ASP A 183 19.10 12.17 -1.71
CA ASP A 183 18.31 11.78 -0.53
C ASP A 183 16.94 11.18 -0.89
N ASP A 184 16.36 11.57 -2.02
CA ASP A 184 15.10 11.03 -2.55
C ASP A 184 15.24 9.66 -3.23
N MET A 185 16.46 9.23 -3.54
CA MET A 185 16.72 7.97 -4.23
C MET A 185 16.45 6.80 -3.28
N ARG A 186 15.79 5.76 -3.81
CA ARG A 186 15.53 4.52 -3.09
C ARG A 186 15.84 3.32 -3.97
N ILE A 187 16.44 2.28 -3.38
CA ILE A 187 16.52 0.94 -3.98
C ILE A 187 15.70 0.01 -3.09
N TRP A 188 14.90 -0.88 -3.68
CA TRP A 188 14.10 -1.84 -2.91
C TRP A 188 13.99 -3.19 -3.61
N PHE A 189 13.69 -4.22 -2.81
CA PHE A 189 13.45 -5.58 -3.25
C PHE A 189 12.38 -6.24 -2.38
N GLY A 190 11.38 -6.86 -2.99
CA GLY A 190 10.33 -7.60 -2.31
C GLY A 190 8.93 -7.29 -2.85
N ARG A 191 7.92 -7.59 -2.05
CA ARG A 191 6.52 -7.28 -2.37
C ARG A 191 6.16 -5.92 -1.78
N ILE A 192 5.65 -5.01 -2.60
CA ILE A 192 5.43 -3.62 -2.22
C ILE A 192 4.12 -3.08 -2.82
N TYR A 193 3.48 -2.16 -2.11
CA TYR A 193 2.51 -1.25 -2.70
C TYR A 193 3.25 -0.11 -3.41
N TYR A 194 3.50 -0.29 -4.70
CA TYR A 194 4.38 0.59 -5.46
C TYR A 194 3.62 1.81 -6.00
N ARG A 195 3.89 3.00 -5.45
CA ARG A 195 3.48 4.32 -6.00
C ARG A 195 2.05 4.38 -6.54
N ARG A 196 1.10 3.84 -5.76
CA ARG A 196 -0.29 3.68 -6.19
C ARG A 196 -1.04 5.00 -6.17
N ASN A 197 -1.81 5.30 -7.20
CA ASN A 197 -2.70 6.46 -7.20
C ASN A 197 -4.17 6.00 -7.26
N ASP A 198 -4.98 6.59 -6.39
CA ASP A 198 -6.38 6.27 -6.23
C ASP A 198 -7.27 7.51 -6.18
N VAL A 199 -8.56 7.27 -6.37
CA VAL A 199 -9.63 8.20 -6.07
C VAL A 199 -10.31 7.74 -4.79
N HIS A 200 -9.98 8.39 -3.68
CA HIS A 200 -10.38 7.93 -2.35
C HIS A 200 -11.90 7.74 -2.20
N MET A 201 -12.71 8.64 -2.78
CA MET A 201 -14.17 8.64 -2.59
C MET A 201 -14.89 7.41 -3.15
N ASN A 202 -14.28 6.71 -4.11
CA ASN A 202 -14.81 5.48 -4.70
C ASN A 202 -13.85 4.28 -4.58
N ASP A 203 -12.75 4.43 -3.84
CA ASP A 203 -11.74 3.37 -3.60
C ASP A 203 -11.15 2.78 -4.90
N PHE A 204 -11.10 3.60 -5.96
CA PHE A 204 -10.63 3.14 -7.27
C PHE A 204 -9.18 3.53 -7.51
N TYR A 205 -8.32 2.52 -7.67
CA TYR A 205 -6.93 2.69 -8.07
C TYR A 205 -6.81 2.74 -9.59
N TYR A 206 -6.51 3.91 -10.15
CA TYR A 206 -6.34 4.09 -11.59
C TYR A 206 -4.91 3.85 -12.05
N TRP A 207 -3.92 3.97 -11.16
CA TRP A 207 -2.52 3.64 -11.44
C TRP A 207 -1.95 2.84 -10.27
N ASN A 208 -1.82 1.52 -10.46
CA ASN A 208 -1.33 0.61 -9.42
C ASN A 208 -0.29 -0.37 -9.97
N PRO A 209 0.99 0.02 -9.97
CA PRO A 209 2.09 -0.85 -10.36
C PRO A 209 2.63 -1.69 -9.20
N SER A 210 1.82 -2.00 -8.18
CA SER A 210 2.25 -2.85 -7.05
C SER A 210 2.55 -4.28 -7.49
N GLY A 211 3.35 -4.98 -6.69
CA GLY A 211 3.70 -6.37 -6.97
C GLY A 211 4.93 -6.87 -6.21
N LEU A 212 5.34 -8.10 -6.54
CA LEU A 212 6.63 -8.68 -6.15
C LEU A 212 7.68 -8.33 -7.20
N GLY A 213 8.76 -7.68 -6.77
CA GLY A 213 9.78 -7.19 -7.69
C GLY A 213 11.00 -6.58 -7.03
N ALA A 214 11.68 -5.75 -7.80
CA ALA A 214 12.75 -4.89 -7.35
C ALA A 214 12.73 -3.60 -8.15
N GLY A 215 13.23 -2.51 -7.56
CA GLY A 215 13.24 -1.24 -8.26
C GLY A 215 14.26 -0.26 -7.72
N VAL A 216 14.53 0.74 -8.53
CA VAL A 216 15.22 1.97 -8.17
C VAL A 216 14.27 3.14 -8.44
N GLU A 217 14.22 4.08 -7.51
CA GLU A 217 13.32 5.22 -7.58
C GLU A 217 14.10 6.52 -7.52
N ASN A 218 13.51 7.53 -8.16
CA ASN A 218 13.92 8.93 -8.07
C ASN A 218 15.39 9.17 -8.46
N VAL A 219 15.91 8.43 -9.43
CA VAL A 219 17.25 8.67 -9.98
C VAL A 219 17.25 10.02 -10.70
N PRO A 220 18.02 11.02 -10.27
CA PRO A 220 18.05 12.30 -10.95
C PRO A 220 18.75 12.14 -12.31
N ILE A 221 18.11 12.65 -13.35
CA ILE A 221 18.64 12.61 -14.74
C ILE A 221 18.96 14.01 -15.28
N GLY A 222 18.99 15.02 -14.40
CA GLY A 222 19.27 16.41 -14.74
C GLY A 222 18.01 17.25 -14.96
N GLY A 223 18.15 18.58 -14.86
CA GLY A 223 17.04 19.51 -15.09
C GLY A 223 15.86 19.38 -14.12
N GLY A 224 16.07 18.84 -12.92
CA GLY A 224 15.02 18.56 -11.94
C GLY A 224 14.23 17.27 -12.19
N LEU A 225 14.52 16.56 -13.28
CA LEU A 225 13.84 15.32 -13.65
C LEU A 225 14.33 14.14 -12.83
N LYS A 226 13.39 13.27 -12.45
CA LYS A 226 13.64 12.05 -11.68
C LYS A 226 13.05 10.83 -12.40
N LEU A 227 13.87 9.81 -12.61
CA LEU A 227 13.50 8.56 -13.26
C LEU A 227 13.39 7.45 -12.22
N SER A 228 12.30 6.67 -12.29
CA SER A 228 12.12 5.45 -11.50
C SER A 228 11.91 4.28 -12.43
N TYR A 229 12.50 3.13 -12.09
CA TYR A 229 12.34 1.89 -12.82
C TYR A 229 12.14 0.72 -11.86
N ALA A 230 11.16 -0.11 -12.14
CA ALA A 230 10.88 -1.33 -11.41
C ALA A 230 10.63 -2.52 -12.34
N LEU A 231 11.03 -3.70 -11.88
CA LEU A 231 10.77 -4.97 -12.52
C LEU A 231 9.92 -5.83 -11.58
N PHE A 232 8.75 -6.22 -12.06
CA PHE A 232 7.81 -7.06 -11.32
C PHE A 232 7.67 -8.45 -11.97
N ARG A 233 7.35 -9.44 -11.14
CA ARG A 233 7.06 -10.81 -11.54
C ARG A 233 5.62 -11.25 -11.25
N GLU A 234 4.97 -10.54 -10.34
CA GLU A 234 3.67 -10.87 -9.80
C GLU A 234 2.98 -9.58 -9.38
N ASP A 235 1.72 -9.36 -9.77
CA ASP A 235 0.96 -8.16 -9.45
C ASP A 235 0.18 -8.35 -8.12
N TYR A 236 -0.32 -9.55 -7.84
CA TYR A 236 -1.08 -9.89 -6.63
C TYR A 236 -0.79 -11.31 -6.11
N ILE A 237 -1.05 -11.59 -4.84
CA ILE A 237 -0.51 -12.77 -4.11
C ILE A 237 -1.03 -14.14 -4.59
N ASP A 238 -2.16 -14.17 -5.31
CA ASP A 238 -2.77 -15.40 -5.82
C ASP A 238 -2.71 -15.48 -7.34
N GLN A 239 -1.74 -14.79 -7.97
CA GLN A 239 -1.63 -14.75 -9.41
C GLN A 239 -1.22 -16.14 -9.93
N PRO A 240 -2.06 -16.83 -10.72
CA PRO A 240 -1.76 -18.19 -11.14
C PRO A 240 -0.59 -18.24 -12.13
N ASN A 241 -0.44 -17.18 -12.94
CA ASN A 241 0.55 -17.11 -14.02
C ASN A 241 1.38 -15.83 -13.91
N TYR A 242 2.62 -15.98 -13.45
CA TYR A 242 3.53 -14.85 -13.16
C TYR A 242 3.97 -14.18 -14.44
N ALA A 243 3.92 -12.86 -14.57
CA ALA A 243 4.36 -12.16 -15.77
C ALA A 243 5.52 -11.20 -15.44
N THR A 244 6.51 -11.09 -16.32
CA THR A 244 7.49 -10.00 -16.19
C THR A 244 6.79 -8.71 -16.58
N ARG A 245 6.88 -7.69 -15.74
CA ARG A 245 6.40 -6.35 -16.06
C ARG A 245 7.52 -5.35 -15.77
N HIS A 246 7.84 -4.55 -16.78
CA HIS A 246 8.68 -3.38 -16.64
C HIS A 246 7.79 -2.19 -16.32
N ASP A 247 8.15 -1.41 -15.31
CA ASP A 247 7.48 -0.15 -14.97
C ASP A 247 8.52 0.96 -14.98
N LEU A 248 8.28 2.00 -15.79
CA LEU A 248 9.14 3.17 -15.92
C LEU A 248 8.31 4.40 -15.57
N GLN A 249 8.79 5.24 -14.66
CA GLN A 249 8.11 6.46 -14.27
C GLN A 249 9.05 7.66 -14.36
N LEU A 250 8.51 8.79 -14.84
CA LEU A 250 9.22 10.06 -14.90
C LEU A 250 8.43 11.12 -14.11
N SER A 251 9.11 11.83 -13.23
CA SER A 251 8.55 12.93 -12.44
C SER A 251 9.47 14.15 -12.48
N GLY A 252 9.05 15.27 -11.87
CA GLY A 252 9.79 16.54 -11.85
C GLY A 252 9.57 17.45 -13.07
N VAL A 253 8.55 17.17 -13.90
CA VAL A 253 8.17 18.05 -15.02
C VAL A 253 7.20 19.11 -14.51
N HIS A 254 7.63 20.37 -14.47
CA HIS A 254 6.83 21.47 -13.92
C HIS A 254 6.34 22.42 -15.02
N PRO A 255 5.19 22.13 -15.68
CA PRO A 255 4.71 22.96 -16.81
C PRO A 255 4.16 24.32 -16.38
N ASN A 256 3.80 24.48 -15.11
CA ASN A 256 3.23 25.72 -14.56
C ASN A 256 3.53 25.84 -13.04
N PRO A 257 3.45 27.04 -12.45
CA PRO A 257 3.63 27.22 -11.01
C PRO A 257 2.68 26.34 -10.19
N GLY A 258 3.24 25.57 -9.26
CA GLY A 258 2.47 24.66 -8.39
C GLY A 258 1.92 23.40 -9.09
N GLY A 259 2.26 23.19 -10.36
CA GLY A 259 1.84 22.04 -11.16
C GLY A 259 3.00 21.10 -11.49
N GLU A 260 2.75 19.79 -11.43
CA GLU A 260 3.69 18.75 -11.85
C GLU A 260 3.00 17.76 -12.81
N LEU A 261 3.69 17.39 -13.90
CA LEU A 261 3.34 16.25 -14.74
C LEU A 261 4.17 15.03 -14.35
N GLN A 262 3.46 13.91 -14.19
CA GLN A 262 4.02 12.60 -13.92
C GLN A 262 3.64 11.65 -15.05
N PHE A 263 4.60 10.85 -15.48
CA PHE A 263 4.46 9.91 -16.58
C PHE A 263 4.76 8.50 -16.10
N GLY A 264 4.00 7.52 -16.57
CA GLY A 264 4.21 6.11 -16.30
C GLY A 264 4.10 5.28 -17.57
N LEU A 265 5.01 4.34 -17.79
CA LEU A 265 4.96 3.35 -18.86
C LEU A 265 5.10 1.97 -18.24
N SER A 266 4.10 1.13 -18.45
CA SER A 266 4.15 -0.28 -18.10
C SER A 266 4.25 -1.14 -19.35
N TYR A 267 5.13 -2.15 -19.33
CA TYR A 267 5.31 -3.08 -20.44
C TYR A 267 5.48 -4.52 -19.96
N ILE A 268 4.67 -5.41 -20.53
CA ILE A 268 4.74 -6.86 -20.33
C ILE A 268 5.16 -7.47 -21.68
N PRO A 269 6.36 -8.05 -21.78
CA PRO A 269 6.80 -8.71 -23.00
C PRO A 269 6.06 -10.04 -23.23
N ALA A 270 5.98 -10.44 -24.49
CA ALA A 270 5.49 -11.76 -24.85
C ALA A 270 6.42 -12.85 -24.31
N ARG A 271 5.88 -14.04 -24.04
CA ARG A 271 6.62 -15.16 -23.48
C ARG A 271 6.04 -16.49 -23.97
N ALA A 272 6.70 -17.59 -23.59
CA ALA A 272 6.21 -18.93 -23.90
C ALA A 272 4.80 -19.17 -23.31
N PRO A 273 3.99 -20.05 -23.93
CA PRO A 273 2.68 -20.43 -23.42
C PRO A 273 2.71 -20.89 -21.95
N VAL A 274 1.65 -20.58 -21.22
CA VAL A 274 1.47 -20.91 -19.80
C VAL A 274 0.32 -21.88 -19.59
N LEU A 275 0.39 -22.70 -18.55
CA LEU A 275 -0.71 -23.59 -18.19
C LEU A 275 -1.86 -22.78 -17.58
N ASN A 276 -3.08 -23.03 -18.03
CA ASN A 276 -4.27 -22.52 -17.35
C ASN A 276 -4.67 -23.42 -16.17
N ALA A 277 -5.70 -23.02 -15.42
CA ALA A 277 -6.20 -23.77 -14.26
C ALA A 277 -6.72 -25.20 -14.61
N GLY A 278 -6.95 -25.49 -15.90
CA GLY A 278 -7.34 -26.79 -16.42
C GLY A 278 -6.17 -27.63 -16.95
N GLY A 279 -4.92 -27.15 -16.83
CA GLY A 279 -3.73 -27.87 -17.30
C GLY A 279 -3.52 -27.81 -18.81
N MET A 280 -4.21 -26.93 -19.53
CA MET A 280 -3.98 -26.71 -20.96
C MET A 280 -3.02 -25.54 -21.18
N LEU A 281 -2.11 -25.67 -22.15
CA LEU A 281 -1.24 -24.57 -22.56
C LEU A 281 -2.07 -23.49 -23.27
N GLN A 282 -1.86 -22.25 -22.85
CA GLN A 282 -2.47 -21.05 -23.42
C GLN A 282 -1.36 -20.09 -23.82
N ASP A 283 -1.47 -19.51 -25.01
CA ASP A 283 -0.51 -18.50 -25.47
C ASP A 283 -0.44 -17.32 -24.50
N ALA A 284 0.78 -16.85 -24.26
CA ALA A 284 1.01 -15.66 -23.45
C ALA A 284 1.15 -14.44 -24.35
N HIS A 285 0.38 -13.41 -24.04
CA HIS A 285 0.38 -12.15 -24.79
C HIS A 285 1.28 -11.11 -24.14
N SER A 286 1.73 -10.15 -24.95
CA SER A 286 2.32 -8.90 -24.47
C SER A 286 1.24 -7.84 -24.22
N GLY A 287 1.59 -6.80 -23.49
CA GLY A 287 0.73 -5.65 -23.27
C GLY A 287 1.53 -4.44 -22.80
N TRP A 288 0.95 -3.26 -22.95
CA TRP A 288 1.51 -2.04 -22.41
C TRP A 288 0.40 -1.10 -21.92
N SER A 289 0.75 -0.20 -21.01
CA SER A 289 -0.09 0.90 -20.59
C SER A 289 0.74 2.15 -20.40
N PHE A 290 0.13 3.31 -20.60
CA PHE A 290 0.77 4.60 -20.40
C PHE A 290 -0.14 5.50 -19.56
N THR A 291 0.45 6.19 -18.60
CA THR A 291 -0.23 7.09 -17.69
C THR A 291 0.39 8.48 -17.79
N VAL A 292 -0.47 9.50 -17.82
CA VAL A 292 -0.08 10.90 -17.61
C VAL A 292 -0.98 11.45 -16.51
N GLN A 293 -0.38 12.09 -15.52
CA GLN A 293 -1.09 12.72 -14.41
C GLN A 293 -0.55 14.13 -14.22
N HIS A 294 -1.45 15.11 -14.13
CA HIS A 294 -1.13 16.47 -13.70
C HIS A 294 -1.60 16.65 -12.26
N VAL A 295 -0.71 17.09 -11.39
CA VAL A 295 -1.01 17.40 -9.99
C VAL A 295 -0.85 18.89 -9.80
N GLN A 296 -1.93 19.57 -9.41
CA GLN A 296 -1.96 21.01 -9.16
C GLN A 296 -2.22 21.28 -7.69
N THR A 297 -1.34 22.06 -7.06
CA THR A 297 -1.59 22.61 -5.72
C THR A 297 -2.47 23.86 -5.80
N ASN A 298 -3.24 24.11 -4.74
CA ASN A 298 -4.12 25.29 -4.61
C ASN A 298 -5.14 25.44 -5.74
N LEU A 299 -5.72 24.32 -6.19
CA LEU A 299 -6.74 24.33 -7.25
C LEU A 299 -8.04 25.04 -6.81
N LEU A 300 -8.40 24.89 -5.53
CA LEU A 300 -9.54 25.57 -4.91
C LEU A 300 -8.98 26.64 -3.98
N VAL A 301 -9.21 27.91 -4.34
CA VAL A 301 -8.84 29.11 -3.58
C VAL A 301 -9.97 29.48 -2.62
#